data_AF-A0A0M1JHE6-F1
#
_entry.id   AF-A0A0M1JHE6-F1
#
_cell.length_a   1.000
_cell.length_b   1.000
_cell.length_c   1.000
_cell.angle_alpha   90.00
_cell.angle_beta   90.00
_cell.angle_gamma   90.00
#
_symmetry.space_group_name_H-M   'P 1'
#
loop_
_entity.id
_entity.type
_entity.pdbx_description
1 polymer ?
#
loop_
_entity_poly.entity_id
_entity_poly.type
_entity_poly.pdbx_seq_one_letter_code
_entity_poly.pdbx_strand_id
1 'polypeptide(L)'
;GHKGTEAAKEAAEMVLADDNFASIVHAVKEGRTVYDNIRKTLAFILPTNGAQAGIIIASVMMGIALPITSLQILWINMVTAVTLGLCLAFEPAEQDVMHRSPRDPNEPLLTQFLSWRIVFISTIMVIGTLGLFLWDIQHGETLQMARTTAVNTLIFFQIFYLFNARYMSQSVLSKEGLLGNPAVLIAVAGITVLQILFTYLPPFQAAFGTASIPLSDWATLILFTASIFVLVEMEKYIVRRSETNKT
;
A
#
# COMPACT_ATOMS: atom_id res chain seq x y z
N GLY A 1 37.62 -8.94 -7.30
CA GLY A 1 38.15 -7.67 -7.79
C GLY A 1 39.54 -7.89 -8.33
N HIS A 2 40.50 -7.10 -7.90
CA HIS A 2 41.84 -7.04 -8.49
C HIS A 2 42.63 -8.35 -8.34
N LYS A 3 42.31 -9.18 -7.34
CA LYS A 3 43.02 -10.45 -7.09
C LYS A 3 42.44 -11.69 -7.80
N GLY A 4 41.30 -11.58 -8.47
CA GLY A 4 40.65 -12.70 -9.17
C GLY A 4 41.05 -12.79 -10.64
N THR A 5 41.12 -14.01 -11.19
CA THR A 5 41.29 -14.22 -12.64
C THR A 5 40.05 -13.77 -13.40
N GLU A 6 40.20 -13.33 -14.65
CA GLU A 6 39.04 -12.90 -15.48
C GLU A 6 38.03 -14.03 -15.66
N ALA A 7 38.49 -15.27 -15.88
CA ALA A 7 37.60 -16.43 -15.97
C ALA A 7 36.77 -16.66 -14.69
N ALA A 8 37.35 -16.40 -13.50
CA ALA A 8 36.60 -16.50 -12.24
C ALA A 8 35.61 -15.35 -12.06
N LYS A 9 35.90 -14.15 -12.57
CA LYS A 9 34.97 -13.01 -12.56
C LYS A 9 33.79 -13.24 -13.49
N GLU A 10 34.02 -13.79 -14.68
CA GLU A 10 32.96 -14.10 -15.65
C GLU A 10 32.04 -15.24 -15.18
N ALA A 11 32.57 -16.19 -14.40
CA ALA A 11 31.78 -17.31 -13.89
C ALA A 11 30.99 -16.99 -12.59
N ALA A 12 31.26 -15.87 -11.93
CA ALA A 12 30.67 -15.53 -10.64
C ALA A 12 29.39 -14.68 -10.78
N GLU A 13 28.38 -14.95 -9.95
CA GLU A 13 27.16 -14.12 -9.86
C GLU A 13 27.41 -12.76 -9.18
N MET A 14 28.49 -12.65 -8.40
CA MET A 14 28.90 -11.43 -7.70
C MET A 14 30.42 -11.31 -7.66
N VAL A 15 30.94 -10.13 -7.98
CA VAL A 15 32.37 -9.81 -7.93
C VAL A 15 32.62 -8.68 -6.93
N LEU A 16 33.47 -8.92 -5.93
CA LEU A 16 33.89 -7.88 -4.98
C LEU A 16 34.83 -6.89 -5.68
N ALA A 17 34.36 -5.68 -5.97
CA ALA A 17 35.16 -4.68 -6.68
C ALA A 17 36.39 -4.22 -5.87
N ASP A 18 36.25 -4.13 -4.55
CA ASP A 18 37.24 -3.62 -3.59
C ASP A 18 38.09 -4.71 -2.93
N ASP A 19 37.86 -5.99 -3.28
CA ASP A 19 38.46 -7.17 -2.64
C ASP A 19 38.27 -7.20 -1.10
N ASN A 20 37.21 -6.56 -0.58
CA ASN A 20 36.90 -6.52 0.85
C ASN A 20 35.77 -7.51 1.19
N PHE A 21 36.06 -8.48 2.06
CA PHE A 21 35.06 -9.43 2.52
C PHE A 21 33.90 -8.78 3.31
N ALA A 22 34.11 -7.61 3.91
CA ALA A 22 33.02 -6.86 4.56
C ALA A 22 31.90 -6.49 3.57
N SER A 23 32.23 -6.31 2.29
CA SER A 23 31.26 -6.02 1.24
C SER A 23 30.28 -7.17 1.00
N ILE A 24 30.64 -8.42 1.33
CA ILE A 24 29.70 -9.55 1.36
C ILE A 24 28.64 -9.33 2.45
N VAL A 25 29.04 -8.92 3.65
CA VAL A 25 28.12 -8.67 4.77
C VAL A 25 27.16 -7.54 4.43
N HIS A 26 27.65 -6.47 3.81
CA HIS A 26 26.80 -5.39 3.30
C HIS A 26 25.84 -5.87 2.21
N ALA A 27 26.31 -6.66 1.24
CA ALA A 27 25.46 -7.23 0.21
C ALA A 27 24.36 -8.13 0.79
N VAL A 28 24.65 -8.93 1.82
CA VAL A 28 23.65 -9.74 2.54
C VAL A 28 22.62 -8.84 3.23
N LYS A 29 23.05 -7.76 3.88
CA LYS A 29 22.14 -6.79 4.52
C LYS A 29 21.19 -6.15 3.49
N GLU A 30 21.72 -5.70 2.36
CA GLU A 30 20.93 -5.12 1.27
C GLU A 30 19.97 -6.15 0.67
N GLY A 31 20.42 -7.38 0.41
CA GLY A 31 19.57 -8.45 -0.09
C GLY A 31 18.39 -8.79 0.83
N ARG A 32 18.63 -8.84 2.15
CA ARG A 32 17.56 -9.02 3.14
C ARG A 32 16.59 -7.84 3.16
N THR A 33 17.11 -6.61 3.04
CA THR A 33 16.29 -5.39 3.00
C THR A 33 15.40 -5.36 1.75
N VAL A 34 15.95 -5.67 0.58
CA VAL A 34 15.18 -5.76 -0.67
C VAL A 34 14.07 -6.81 -0.55
N TYR A 35 14.36 -7.97 0.04
CA TYR A 35 13.36 -9.01 0.25
C TYR A 35 12.21 -8.55 1.17
N ASP A 36 12.52 -7.90 2.29
CA ASP A 36 11.50 -7.35 3.20
C ASP A 36 10.66 -6.28 2.51
N ASN A 37 11.29 -5.40 1.71
CA ASN A 37 10.60 -4.38 0.92
C ASN A 37 9.69 -5.00 -0.15
N ILE A 38 10.10 -6.10 -0.81
CA ILE A 38 9.23 -6.86 -1.73
C ILE A 38 8.00 -7.38 -0.99
N ARG A 39 8.17 -7.98 0.21
CA ARG A 39 7.03 -8.48 1.01
C ARG A 39 6.09 -7.34 1.41
N LYS A 40 6.60 -6.20 1.86
CA LYS A 40 5.78 -5.00 2.18
C LYS A 40 5.04 -4.49 0.95
N THR A 41 5.72 -4.45 -0.19
CA THR A 41 5.13 -4.04 -1.47
C THR A 41 4.02 -4.97 -1.90
N LEU A 42 4.19 -6.29 -1.79
CA LEU A 42 3.13 -7.27 -2.05
C LEU A 42 1.96 -7.13 -1.07
N ALA A 43 2.26 -6.91 0.22
CA ALA A 43 1.26 -6.66 1.26
C ALA A 43 0.45 -5.39 1.01
N PHE A 44 0.98 -4.46 0.22
CA PHE A 44 0.31 -3.24 -0.19
C PHE A 44 -0.47 -3.39 -1.50
N ILE A 45 0.17 -3.87 -2.57
CA ILE A 45 -0.40 -3.92 -3.92
C ILE A 45 -1.51 -4.97 -4.06
N LEU A 46 -1.36 -6.15 -3.43
CA LEU A 46 -2.32 -7.23 -3.61
C LEU A 46 -3.70 -6.90 -3.01
N PRO A 47 -3.83 -6.40 -1.77
CA PRO A 47 -5.13 -6.02 -1.26
C PRO A 47 -5.75 -4.82 -1.98
N THR A 48 -4.95 -3.87 -2.49
CA THR A 48 -5.51 -2.73 -3.23
C THR A 48 -6.08 -3.15 -4.58
N ASN A 49 -5.40 -4.04 -5.28
CA ASN A 49 -5.91 -4.63 -6.52
C ASN A 49 -7.12 -5.54 -6.24
N GLY A 50 -7.06 -6.31 -5.14
CA GLY A 50 -8.17 -7.11 -4.65
C GLY A 50 -9.40 -6.26 -4.34
N ALA A 51 -9.22 -5.08 -3.75
CA ALA A 51 -10.29 -4.14 -3.48
C ALA A 51 -10.90 -3.57 -4.77
N GLN A 52 -10.08 -3.12 -5.73
CA GLN A 52 -10.56 -2.63 -7.02
C GLN A 52 -11.38 -3.71 -7.75
N ALA A 53 -10.84 -4.92 -7.86
CA ALA A 53 -11.54 -6.05 -8.47
C ALA A 53 -12.85 -6.37 -7.71
N GLY A 54 -12.78 -6.42 -6.38
CA GLY A 54 -13.93 -6.68 -5.52
C GLY A 54 -15.05 -5.65 -5.65
N ILE A 55 -14.70 -4.36 -5.74
CA ILE A 55 -15.68 -3.27 -5.96
C ILE A 55 -16.42 -3.49 -7.28
N ILE A 56 -15.70 -3.78 -8.36
CA ILE A 56 -16.31 -4.01 -9.68
C ILE A 56 -17.20 -5.26 -9.65
N ILE A 57 -16.68 -6.38 -9.14
CA ILE A 57 -17.43 -7.65 -9.05
C ILE A 57 -18.71 -7.45 -8.24
N ALA A 58 -18.62 -6.85 -7.05
CA ALA A 58 -19.76 -6.61 -6.19
C ALA A 58 -20.78 -5.65 -6.85
N SER A 59 -20.32 -4.61 -7.55
CA SER A 59 -21.21 -3.68 -8.26
C SER A 59 -22.00 -4.37 -9.37
N VAL A 60 -21.33 -5.21 -10.16
CA VAL A 60 -21.98 -6.00 -11.23
C VAL A 60 -22.98 -7.00 -10.62
N MET A 61 -22.62 -7.68 -9.54
CA MET A 61 -23.51 -8.61 -8.85
C MET A 61 -24.75 -7.93 -8.25
N MET A 62 -24.59 -6.71 -7.75
CA MET A 62 -25.70 -5.90 -7.21
C MET A 62 -26.52 -5.21 -8.31
N GLY A 63 -26.08 -5.24 -9.57
CA GLY A 63 -26.75 -4.57 -10.69
C GLY A 63 -26.73 -3.04 -10.61
N ILE A 64 -25.76 -2.47 -9.90
CA ILE A 64 -25.63 -1.01 -9.72
C ILE A 64 -24.64 -0.41 -10.74
N ALA A 65 -24.67 0.91 -10.90
CA ALA A 65 -23.69 1.62 -11.71
C ALA A 65 -22.27 1.40 -11.18
N LEU A 66 -21.29 1.31 -12.08
CA LEU A 66 -19.88 1.14 -11.70
C LEU A 66 -19.39 2.36 -10.88
N PRO A 67 -18.94 2.14 -9.63
CA PRO A 67 -18.42 3.20 -8.75
C PRO A 67 -17.09 3.77 -9.22
N ILE A 68 -16.31 2.97 -9.94
CA ILE A 68 -15.01 3.36 -10.48
C ILE A 68 -14.95 2.93 -11.94
N THR A 69 -14.62 3.85 -12.84
CA THR A 69 -14.49 3.57 -14.28
C THR A 69 -13.11 3.01 -14.61
N SER A 70 -12.95 2.35 -15.76
CA SER A 70 -11.66 1.81 -16.19
C SER A 70 -10.56 2.88 -16.26
N LEU A 71 -10.90 4.09 -16.71
CA LEU A 71 -9.96 5.21 -16.76
C LEU A 71 -9.55 5.69 -15.36
N GLN A 72 -10.48 5.70 -14.41
CA GLN A 72 -10.18 6.01 -13.01
C GLN A 72 -9.32 4.92 -12.35
N ILE A 73 -9.50 3.65 -12.69
CA ILE A 73 -8.61 2.56 -12.26
C ILE A 73 -7.17 2.79 -12.76
N LEU A 74 -7.01 3.17 -14.03
CA LEU A 74 -5.69 3.50 -14.59
C LEU A 74 -5.04 4.66 -13.82
N TRP A 75 -5.81 5.70 -13.50
CA TRP A 75 -5.34 6.82 -12.67
C TRP A 75 -4.90 6.36 -11.29
N ILE A 76 -5.73 5.58 -10.59
CA ILE A 76 -5.41 5.04 -9.26
C ILE A 76 -4.08 4.28 -9.35
N ASN A 77 -3.95 3.33 -10.27
CA ASN A 77 -2.75 2.49 -10.39
C ASN A 77 -1.49 3.30 -10.71
N MET A 78 -1.60 4.28 -11.60
CA MET A 78 -0.46 5.13 -11.96
C MET A 78 0.01 5.96 -10.77
N VAL A 79 -0.91 6.67 -10.11
CA VAL A 79 -0.56 7.56 -9.00
C VAL A 79 -0.04 6.75 -7.82
N THR A 80 -0.65 5.62 -7.50
CA THR A 80 -0.26 4.80 -6.35
C THR A 80 1.08 4.10 -6.59
N ALA A 81 1.37 3.64 -7.81
CA ALA A 81 2.66 3.07 -8.15
C ALA A 81 3.80 4.10 -8.02
N VAL A 82 3.61 5.30 -8.58
CA VAL A 82 4.65 6.35 -8.60
C VAL A 82 4.88 6.96 -7.21
N THR A 83 3.85 7.02 -6.35
CA THR A 83 3.95 7.62 -5.02
C THR A 83 4.19 6.58 -3.93
N LEU A 84 3.20 5.73 -3.65
CA LEU A 84 3.17 4.83 -2.50
C LEU A 84 4.01 3.57 -2.73
N GLY A 85 3.87 2.96 -3.92
CA GLY A 85 4.60 1.74 -4.29
C GLY A 85 6.10 1.95 -4.35
N LEU A 86 6.53 3.02 -5.02
CA LEU A 86 7.95 3.40 -5.07
C LEU A 86 8.51 3.66 -3.66
N CYS A 87 7.75 4.32 -2.80
CA CYS A 87 8.19 4.61 -1.44
C CYS A 87 8.41 3.34 -0.60
N LEU A 88 7.54 2.33 -0.72
CA LEU A 88 7.71 1.05 -0.03
C LEU A 88 8.89 0.23 -0.56
N ALA A 89 9.19 0.32 -1.85
CA ALA A 89 10.32 -0.38 -2.45
C ALA A 89 11.68 0.11 -1.88
N PHE A 90 11.74 1.38 -1.47
CA PHE A 90 12.93 2.03 -0.93
C PHE A 90 12.82 2.34 0.57
N GLU A 91 12.04 1.56 1.31
CA GLU A 91 12.00 1.66 2.78
C GLU A 91 13.36 1.30 3.38
N PRO A 92 13.81 2.03 4.42
CA PRO A 92 15.03 1.69 5.15
C PRO A 92 14.97 0.29 5.76
N ALA A 93 16.13 -0.33 5.91
CA ALA A 93 16.27 -1.63 6.56
C ALA A 93 15.73 -1.61 8.01
N GLU A 94 15.04 -2.69 8.40
CA GLU A 94 14.59 -2.87 9.77
C GLU A 94 15.79 -3.04 10.72
N GLN A 95 15.67 -2.56 11.97
CA GLN A 95 16.79 -2.51 12.92
C GLN A 95 17.39 -3.91 13.20
N ASP A 96 16.57 -4.95 13.11
CA ASP A 96 16.92 -6.34 13.38
C ASP A 96 17.22 -7.17 12.12
N VAL A 97 17.31 -6.56 10.93
CA VAL A 97 17.53 -7.26 9.65
C VAL A 97 18.74 -8.20 9.66
N MET A 98 19.81 -7.83 10.38
CA MET A 98 21.03 -8.63 10.53
C MET A 98 21.02 -9.56 11.75
N HIS A 99 20.09 -9.35 12.69
CA HIS A 99 19.97 -10.17 13.90
C HIS A 99 19.04 -11.39 13.71
N ARG A 100 18.22 -11.39 12.65
CA ARG A 100 17.38 -12.52 12.25
C ARG A 100 18.21 -13.65 11.62
N SER A 101 17.82 -14.89 11.87
CA SER A 101 18.34 -16.07 11.16
C SER A 101 18.07 -15.98 9.66
N PRO A 102 18.90 -16.58 8.79
CA PRO A 102 18.59 -16.71 7.37
C PRO A 102 17.21 -17.35 7.16
N ARG A 103 16.46 -16.83 6.19
CA ARG A 103 15.14 -17.33 5.81
C ARG A 103 15.22 -18.77 5.29
N ASP A 104 14.19 -19.57 5.54
CA ASP A 104 13.99 -20.84 4.85
C ASP A 104 13.72 -20.60 3.35
N PRO A 105 14.54 -21.16 2.44
CA PRO A 105 14.30 -21.07 1.00
C PRO A 105 12.89 -21.53 0.57
N ASN A 106 12.29 -22.46 1.31
CA ASN A 106 10.98 -23.05 1.01
C ASN A 106 9.80 -22.23 1.54
N GLU A 107 10.03 -21.18 2.33
CA GLU A 107 8.94 -20.33 2.80
C GLU A 107 8.32 -19.60 1.58
N PRO A 108 6.99 -19.66 1.38
CA PRO A 108 6.34 -18.94 0.30
C PRO A 108 6.37 -17.43 0.56
N LEU A 109 6.46 -16.63 -0.51
CA LEU A 109 6.32 -15.17 -0.40
C LEU A 109 4.94 -14.79 0.17
N LEU A 110 3.89 -15.47 -0.30
CA LEU A 110 2.52 -15.34 0.19
C LEU A 110 2.26 -16.34 1.33
N THR A 111 2.79 -16.01 2.50
CA THR A 111 2.47 -16.73 3.74
C THR A 111 0.96 -16.72 4.03
N GLN A 112 0.46 -17.70 4.77
CA GLN A 112 -0.95 -17.77 5.19
C GLN A 112 -1.42 -16.47 5.84
N PHE A 113 -0.56 -15.86 6.66
CA PHE A 113 -0.81 -14.57 7.30
C PHE A 113 -0.99 -13.43 6.30
N LEU A 114 -0.11 -13.35 5.29
CA LEU A 114 -0.23 -12.34 4.24
C LEU A 114 -1.48 -12.56 3.38
N SER A 115 -1.82 -13.81 3.05
CA SER A 115 -3.06 -14.14 2.34
C SER A 115 -4.31 -13.74 3.11
N TRP A 116 -4.36 -14.00 4.42
CA TRP A 116 -5.44 -13.52 5.29
C TRP A 116 -5.57 -12.00 5.25
N ARG A 117 -4.44 -11.30 5.40
CA ARG A 117 -4.39 -9.84 5.37
C ARG A 117 -4.87 -9.26 4.05
N ILE A 118 -4.49 -9.87 2.93
CA ILE A 118 -4.96 -9.47 1.61
C ILE A 118 -6.48 -9.49 1.57
N VAL A 119 -7.10 -10.60 2.00
CA VAL A 119 -8.56 -10.71 2.03
C VAL A 119 -9.18 -9.68 2.99
N PHE A 120 -8.68 -9.58 4.22
CA PHE A 120 -9.18 -8.66 5.24
C PHE A 120 -9.19 -7.19 4.78
N ILE A 121 -8.05 -6.70 4.27
CA ILE A 121 -7.91 -5.33 3.79
C ILE A 121 -8.76 -5.09 2.54
N SER A 122 -8.77 -6.04 1.59
CA SER A 122 -9.60 -5.94 0.39
C SER A 122 -11.07 -5.78 0.75
N THR A 123 -11.57 -6.63 1.66
CA THR A 123 -12.96 -6.59 2.09
C THR A 123 -13.33 -5.26 2.75
N ILE A 124 -12.48 -4.72 3.63
CA ILE A 124 -12.72 -3.41 4.25
C ILE A 124 -12.80 -2.32 3.18
N MET A 125 -11.84 -2.27 2.26
CA MET A 125 -11.82 -1.26 1.20
C MET A 125 -13.03 -1.39 0.26
N VAL A 126 -13.46 -2.62 -0.07
CA VAL A 126 -14.66 -2.87 -0.89
C VAL A 126 -15.90 -2.35 -0.19
N ILE A 127 -16.14 -2.78 1.06
CA ILE A 127 -17.32 -2.39 1.83
C ILE A 127 -17.33 -0.87 2.05
N GLY A 128 -16.20 -0.29 2.41
CA GLY A 128 -16.13 1.15 2.68
C GLY A 128 -16.33 2.00 1.42
N THR A 129 -15.70 1.63 0.31
CA THR A 129 -15.81 2.38 -0.95
C THR A 129 -17.22 2.25 -1.56
N LEU A 130 -17.77 1.03 -1.59
CA LEU A 130 -19.15 0.83 -2.04
C LEU A 130 -20.17 1.48 -1.10
N GLY A 131 -19.91 1.45 0.21
CA GLY A 131 -20.77 2.05 1.21
C GLY A 131 -20.94 3.55 0.99
N LEU A 132 -19.83 4.28 0.84
CA LEU A 132 -19.89 5.73 0.55
C LEU A 132 -20.45 6.03 -0.84
N PHE A 133 -20.12 5.22 -1.86
CA PHE A 133 -20.73 5.38 -3.18
C PHE A 133 -22.26 5.25 -3.13
N LEU A 134 -22.77 4.21 -2.46
CA LEU A 134 -24.21 4.00 -2.33
C LEU A 134 -24.87 5.05 -1.44
N TRP A 135 -24.16 5.55 -0.42
CA TRP A 135 -24.61 6.65 0.41
C TRP A 135 -24.88 7.91 -0.43
N ASP A 136 -23.94 8.32 -1.27
CA ASP A 136 -24.09 9.48 -2.15
C ASP A 136 -25.28 9.31 -3.11
N ILE A 137 -25.39 8.14 -3.74
CA ILE A 137 -26.53 7.83 -4.63
C ILE A 137 -27.87 7.91 -3.90
N GLN A 138 -27.96 7.42 -2.65
CA GLN A 138 -29.18 7.47 -1.86
C GLN A 138 -29.55 8.89 -1.40
N HIS A 139 -28.55 9.76 -1.20
CA HIS A 139 -28.76 11.16 -0.83
C HIS A 139 -29.05 12.06 -2.04
N GLY A 140 -29.18 11.49 -3.24
CA GLY A 140 -29.54 12.21 -4.46
C GLY A 140 -28.37 12.94 -5.13
N GLU A 141 -27.14 12.61 -4.75
CA GLU A 141 -25.95 13.17 -5.39
C GLU A 141 -25.79 12.67 -6.82
N THR A 142 -25.07 13.46 -7.62
CA THR A 142 -24.80 13.07 -9.02
C THR A 142 -23.91 11.83 -9.09
N LEU A 143 -24.10 11.00 -10.11
CA LEU A 143 -23.26 9.82 -10.34
C LEU A 143 -21.77 10.19 -10.49
N GLN A 144 -21.45 11.35 -11.07
CA GLN A 144 -20.07 11.82 -11.19
C GLN A 144 -19.47 12.15 -9.82
N MET A 145 -20.23 12.79 -8.93
CA MET A 145 -19.77 13.05 -7.56
C MET A 145 -19.58 11.75 -6.79
N ALA A 146 -20.56 10.83 -6.81
CA ALA A 146 -20.44 9.53 -6.14
C ALA A 146 -19.22 8.73 -6.62
N ARG A 147 -18.90 8.75 -7.92
CA ARG A 147 -17.67 8.15 -8.47
C ARG A 147 -16.41 8.85 -7.96
N THR A 148 -16.45 10.17 -7.84
CA THR A 148 -15.33 10.95 -7.30
C THR A 148 -15.09 10.64 -5.83
N THR A 149 -16.17 10.51 -5.04
CA THR A 149 -16.13 10.04 -3.66
C THR A 149 -15.56 8.64 -3.58
N ALA A 150 -15.96 7.71 -4.45
CA ALA A 150 -15.45 6.34 -4.47
C ALA A 150 -13.94 6.29 -4.75
N VAL A 151 -13.46 7.02 -5.77
CA VAL A 151 -12.02 7.09 -6.10
C VAL A 151 -11.22 7.69 -4.94
N ASN A 152 -11.67 8.81 -4.39
CA ASN A 152 -10.99 9.43 -3.25
C ASN A 152 -11.02 8.52 -2.02
N THR A 153 -12.15 7.88 -1.72
CA THR A 153 -12.27 6.93 -0.60
C THR A 153 -11.24 5.81 -0.71
N LEU A 154 -11.13 5.21 -1.90
CA LEU A 154 -10.17 4.13 -2.13
C LEU A 154 -8.72 4.60 -1.98
N ILE A 155 -8.38 5.78 -2.49
CA ILE A 155 -7.02 6.33 -2.38
C ILE A 155 -6.69 6.73 -0.95
N PHE A 156 -7.61 7.34 -0.21
CA PHE A 156 -7.39 7.67 1.20
C PHE A 156 -7.28 6.41 2.06
N PHE A 157 -8.06 5.36 1.80
CA PHE A 157 -7.82 4.06 2.43
C PHE A 157 -6.40 3.54 2.16
N GLN A 158 -5.89 3.69 0.93
CA GLN A 158 -4.52 3.30 0.59
C GLN A 158 -3.47 4.14 1.33
N ILE A 159 -3.68 5.45 1.44
CA ILE A 159 -2.81 6.35 2.21
C ILE A 159 -2.75 5.90 3.68
N PHE A 160 -3.90 5.69 4.32
CA PHE A 160 -3.94 5.25 5.71
C PHE A 160 -3.40 3.83 5.91
N TYR A 161 -3.64 2.94 4.96
CA TYR A 161 -3.09 1.59 4.99
C TYR A 161 -1.58 1.57 4.75
N LEU A 162 -1.02 2.49 3.95
CA LEU A 162 0.42 2.58 3.70
C LEU A 162 1.20 2.71 5.01
N PHE A 163 0.75 3.56 5.94
CA PHE A 163 1.39 3.68 7.25
C PHE A 163 1.44 2.34 7.96
N ASN A 164 0.35 1.57 7.93
CA ASN A 164 0.32 0.22 8.48
C ASN A 164 1.22 -0.77 7.75
N ALA A 165 1.29 -0.70 6.42
CA ALA A 165 2.06 -1.63 5.61
C ALA A 165 3.58 -1.50 5.79
N ARG A 166 4.07 -0.35 6.32
CA ARG A 166 5.50 -0.14 6.64
C ARG A 166 6.04 -1.13 7.66
N TYR A 167 5.21 -1.55 8.60
CA TYR A 167 5.58 -2.51 9.64
C TYR A 167 4.61 -3.68 9.62
N MET A 168 5.08 -4.86 9.22
CA MET A 168 4.19 -6.00 9.01
C MET A 168 3.56 -6.50 10.31
N SER A 169 4.34 -6.64 11.38
CA SER A 169 3.86 -7.16 12.67
C SER A 169 3.99 -6.16 13.81
N GLN A 170 4.86 -5.16 13.69
CA GLN A 170 5.04 -4.13 14.71
C GLN A 170 3.97 -3.02 14.61
N SER A 171 3.71 -2.40 15.76
CA SER A 171 2.82 -1.24 15.85
C SER A 171 3.43 -0.03 15.17
N VAL A 172 2.60 0.74 14.47
CA VAL A 172 3.04 2.00 13.83
C VAL A 172 2.86 3.20 14.76
N LEU A 173 2.24 3.01 15.93
CA LEU A 173 1.90 4.09 16.88
C LEU A 173 3.11 4.77 17.55
N SER A 174 4.35 4.40 17.19
CA SER A 174 5.55 5.12 17.62
C SER A 174 5.78 6.38 16.76
N LYS A 175 6.50 7.36 17.31
CA LYS A 175 6.89 8.57 16.55
C LYS A 175 7.72 8.21 15.32
N GLU A 176 8.58 7.21 15.45
CA GLU A 176 9.38 6.64 14.35
C GLU A 176 8.49 5.93 13.32
N GLY A 177 7.44 5.25 13.78
CA GLY A 177 6.46 4.59 12.92
C GLY A 177 5.67 5.57 12.07
N LEU A 178 5.23 6.71 12.63
CA LEU A 178 4.43 7.70 11.89
C LEU A 178 5.27 8.71 11.08
N LEU A 179 6.41 9.16 11.62
CA LEU A 179 7.20 10.27 11.06
C LEU A 179 8.61 9.89 10.63
N GLY A 180 9.05 8.65 10.85
CA GLY A 180 10.44 8.23 10.66
C GLY A 180 10.89 8.11 9.20
N ASN A 181 9.98 8.11 8.23
CA ASN A 181 10.32 8.03 6.82
C ASN A 181 9.81 9.27 6.05
N PRO A 182 10.67 10.28 5.78
CA PRO A 182 10.26 11.49 5.08
C PRO A 182 9.79 11.20 3.64
N ALA A 183 10.27 10.14 2.99
CA ALA A 183 9.82 9.77 1.66
C ALA A 183 8.33 9.40 1.65
N VAL A 184 7.85 8.72 2.71
CA VAL A 184 6.43 8.37 2.87
C VAL A 184 5.60 9.64 3.00
N LEU A 185 6.06 10.61 3.80
CA LEU A 185 5.35 11.88 3.99
C LEU A 185 5.29 12.69 2.69
N ILE A 186 6.40 12.72 1.93
CA ILE A 186 6.44 13.36 0.61
C ILE A 186 5.49 12.65 -0.37
N ALA A 187 5.47 11.32 -0.38
CA ALA A 187 4.56 10.54 -1.22
C ALA A 187 3.09 10.81 -0.86
N VAL A 188 2.74 10.83 0.43
CA VAL A 188 1.40 11.15 0.93
C VAL A 188 0.98 12.59 0.57
N ALA A 189 1.88 13.56 0.73
CA ALA A 189 1.62 14.93 0.31
C ALA A 189 1.40 15.02 -1.22
N GLY A 190 2.25 14.36 -2.00
CA GLY A 190 2.17 14.32 -3.46
C GLY A 190 0.85 13.71 -3.95
N ILE A 191 0.45 12.53 -3.44
CA ILE A 191 -0.82 11.91 -3.82
C ILE A 191 -2.02 12.76 -3.38
N THR A 192 -1.95 13.44 -2.22
CA THR A 192 -3.02 14.32 -1.76
C THR A 192 -3.19 15.51 -2.70
N VAL A 193 -2.09 16.15 -3.13
CA VAL A 193 -2.13 17.22 -4.14
C VAL A 193 -2.71 16.70 -5.45
N LEU A 194 -2.27 15.53 -5.92
CA LEU A 194 -2.82 14.91 -7.13
C LEU A 194 -4.32 14.60 -7.01
N GLN A 195 -4.82 14.20 -5.83
CA GLN A 195 -6.25 13.99 -5.59
C GLN A 195 -7.05 15.29 -5.60
N ILE A 196 -6.50 16.37 -5.03
CA ILE A 196 -7.14 17.70 -5.10
C ILE A 196 -7.25 18.14 -6.57
N LEU A 197 -6.18 17.99 -7.36
CA LEU A 197 -6.19 18.29 -8.79
C LEU A 197 -7.20 17.42 -9.56
N PHE A 198 -7.21 16.11 -9.28
CA PHE A 198 -8.16 15.17 -9.90
C PHE A 198 -9.62 15.51 -9.58
N THR A 199 -9.90 16.02 -8.37
CA THR A 199 -11.25 16.33 -7.90
C THR A 199 -11.77 17.68 -8.41
N TYR A 200 -10.92 18.71 -8.47
CA TYR A 200 -11.37 20.09 -8.72
C TYR A 200 -10.94 20.69 -10.06
N LEU A 201 -9.98 20.11 -10.77
CA LEU A 201 -9.46 20.71 -12.00
C LEU A 201 -10.38 20.39 -13.20
N PRO A 202 -10.90 21.38 -13.95
CA PRO A 202 -11.90 21.13 -15.01
C PRO A 202 -11.47 20.15 -16.12
N PRO A 203 -10.22 20.17 -16.62
CA PRO A 203 -9.71 19.14 -17.54
C PRO A 203 -9.81 17.71 -16.99
N PHE A 204 -9.58 17.51 -15.68
CA PHE A 204 -9.71 16.19 -15.06
C PHE A 204 -11.18 15.79 -14.91
N GLN A 205 -12.04 16.73 -14.52
CA GLN A 205 -13.49 16.49 -14.48
C GLN A 205 -14.05 16.06 -15.83
N ALA A 206 -13.64 16.74 -16.90
CA ALA A 206 -14.03 16.40 -18.27
C ALA A 206 -13.47 15.04 -18.72
N ALA A 207 -12.19 14.75 -18.44
CA ALA A 207 -11.54 13.52 -18.90
C ALA A 207 -12.00 12.27 -18.12
N PHE A 208 -12.13 12.37 -16.80
CA PHE A 208 -12.40 11.24 -15.91
C PHE A 208 -13.87 11.12 -15.50
N GLY A 209 -14.72 12.08 -15.91
CA GLY A 209 -16.12 12.13 -15.51
C GLY A 209 -16.29 12.32 -14.00
N THR A 210 -15.45 13.17 -13.39
CA THR A 210 -15.48 13.50 -11.97
C THR A 210 -16.26 14.79 -11.71
N ALA A 211 -16.66 15.00 -10.46
CA ALA A 211 -17.30 16.23 -10.00
C ALA A 211 -16.71 16.65 -8.65
N SER A 212 -16.82 17.94 -8.35
CA SER A 212 -16.29 18.51 -7.11
C SER A 212 -16.98 17.91 -5.88
N ILE A 213 -16.18 17.47 -4.90
CA ILE A 213 -16.69 17.08 -3.58
C ILE A 213 -16.84 18.36 -2.73
N PRO A 214 -18.00 18.57 -2.05
CA PRO A 214 -18.16 19.65 -1.08
C PRO A 214 -17.13 19.58 0.04
N LEU A 215 -16.64 20.74 0.50
CA LEU A 215 -15.66 20.80 1.60
C LEU A 215 -16.17 20.20 2.91
N SER A 216 -17.49 20.16 3.12
CA SER A 216 -18.13 19.49 4.26
C SER A 216 -17.87 17.99 4.30
N ASP A 217 -17.81 17.36 3.13
CA ASP A 217 -17.84 15.91 3.00
C ASP A 217 -16.43 15.32 3.10
N TRP A 218 -15.41 16.13 2.85
CA TRP A 218 -14.01 15.77 3.03
C TRP A 218 -13.68 15.32 4.45
N ALA A 219 -14.20 16.02 5.46
CA ALA A 219 -13.96 15.64 6.86
C ALA A 219 -14.52 14.24 7.14
N THR A 220 -15.74 13.97 6.68
CA THR A 220 -16.39 12.67 6.81
C THR A 220 -15.65 11.58 6.05
N LEU A 221 -15.22 11.86 4.81
CA LEU A 221 -14.43 10.93 4.00
C LEU A 221 -13.11 10.59 4.67
N ILE A 222 -12.36 11.59 5.15
CA ILE A 222 -11.07 11.39 5.81
C ILE A 222 -11.23 10.62 7.13
N LEU A 223 -12.21 10.99 7.96
CA LEU A 223 -12.51 10.27 9.21
C LEU A 223 -12.91 8.82 8.95
N PHE A 224 -13.77 8.60 7.97
CA PHE A 224 -14.22 7.28 7.58
C PHE A 224 -13.06 6.44 7.05
N THR A 225 -12.22 7.00 6.19
CA THR A 225 -11.07 6.27 5.63
C THR A 225 -9.97 6.03 6.65
N ALA A 226 -9.80 6.89 7.65
CA ALA A 226 -8.90 6.66 8.77
C ALA A 226 -9.29 5.42 9.62
N SER A 227 -10.54 4.95 9.52
CA SER A 227 -10.96 3.72 10.22
C SER A 227 -10.12 2.50 9.83
N ILE A 228 -9.65 2.39 8.58
CA ILE A 228 -8.80 1.28 8.16
C ILE A 228 -7.51 1.24 8.96
N PHE A 229 -6.95 2.41 9.31
CA PHE A 229 -5.74 2.48 10.10
C PHE A 229 -5.95 1.83 11.47
N VAL A 230 -7.08 2.15 12.12
CA VAL A 230 -7.46 1.62 13.43
C VAL A 230 -7.73 0.12 13.35
N LEU A 231 -8.48 -0.33 12.34
CA LEU A 231 -8.82 -1.75 12.14
C LEU A 231 -7.57 -2.61 11.97
N VAL A 232 -6.58 -2.13 11.20
CA VAL A 232 -5.33 -2.88 10.97
C VAL A 232 -4.43 -2.87 12.21
N GLU A 233 -4.34 -1.75 12.92
CA GLU A 233 -3.57 -1.70 14.15
C GLU A 233 -4.17 -2.61 15.24
N MET A 234 -5.51 -2.73 15.29
CA MET A 234 -6.20 -3.72 16.12
C MET A 234 -5.90 -5.16 15.69
N GLU A 235 -5.91 -5.47 14.39
CA GLU A 235 -5.53 -6.79 13.88
C GLU A 235 -4.10 -7.17 14.28
N LYS A 236 -3.14 -6.25 14.09
CA LYS A 236 -1.75 -6.43 14.55
C LYS A 236 -1.64 -6.65 16.06
N TYR A 237 -2.42 -5.93 16.86
CA TYR A 237 -2.43 -6.11 18.31
C TYR A 237 -2.93 -7.52 18.71
N ILE A 238 -4.01 -7.99 18.09
CA ILE A 238 -4.57 -9.33 18.35
C ILE A 238 -3.57 -10.42 17.95
N VAL A 239 -2.94 -10.28 16.79
CA VAL A 239 -1.94 -11.24 16.28
C VAL A 239 -0.75 -11.34 17.24
N ARG A 240 -0.16 -10.19 17.63
CA ARG A 240 0.96 -10.16 18.59
C ARG A 240 0.63 -10.83 19.92
N ARG A 241 -0.58 -10.60 20.42
CA ARG A 241 -1.03 -11.21 21.69
C ARG A 241 -1.23 -12.72 21.56
N SER A 242 -1.72 -13.20 20.42
CA SER A 242 -1.88 -14.62 20.13
C SER A 242 -0.53 -15.35 20.02
N GLU A 243 0.48 -14.73 19.42
CA GLU A 243 1.83 -15.27 19.33
C GLU A 243 2.53 -15.33 20.70
N THR A 244 2.37 -14.29 21.52
CA THR A 244 2.93 -14.24 22.89
C THR A 244 2.32 -15.31 23.80
N ASN A 245 1.06 -15.69 23.59
CA ASN A 245 0.40 -16.76 24.35
C ASN A 245 0.78 -18.19 23.90
N LYS A 246 1.49 -18.35 22.78
CA LYS A 246 1.95 -19.65 22.26
C LYS A 246 3.38 -20.01 22.67
N THR A 247 4.13 -19.06 23.20
CA THR A 247 5.46 -19.22 23.81
C THR A 247 5.34 -19.37 25.32
#